data_AF-A0A534MQ34-F1
#
_entry.id   AF-A0A534MQ34-F1
#
_cell.length_a   1.000
_cell.length_b   1.000
_cell.length_c   1.000
_cell.angle_alpha   90.00
_cell.angle_beta   90.00
_cell.angle_gamma   90.00
#
_symmetry.space_group_name_H-M   'P 1'
#
loop_
_entity.id
_entity.type
_entity.pdbx_description
1 polymer ?
#
loop_
_entity_poly.entity_id
_entity_poly.type
_entity_poly.pdbx_seq_one_letter_code
_entity_poly.pdbx_strand_id
1 'polypeptide(L)'
;MESLGGSALVFALATGGIAGLVLFATSFLMADHVNSAEFPILLRLQALQMPFNLGSVSLLGLLQGDRRFRSLSVFTMLQSLGSIAMVAGALAAGGGIVGAMAASVAAAAIGFVLLTLSRKEDLHFAGTSALSLDFRRLVPFGLQLTVTSALSTVLYQADLVLVSALTGDATIVGIYALAVFSTRILWIIPGSISVTTY
;
A
#
# COMPACT_ATOMS: atom_id res chain seq x y z
N MET A 1 -6.65 -13.55 -21.57
CA MET A 1 -5.90 -13.14 -20.36
C MET A 1 -4.74 -12.22 -20.70
N GLU A 2 -4.16 -12.28 -21.91
CA GLU A 2 -2.96 -11.52 -22.30
C GLU A 2 -3.06 -9.99 -22.23
N SER A 3 -4.25 -9.38 -22.26
CA SER A 3 -4.40 -7.92 -22.09
C SER A 3 -4.78 -7.46 -20.68
N LEU A 4 -5.15 -8.39 -19.80
CA LEU A 4 -5.72 -8.05 -18.49
C LEU A 4 -4.66 -7.44 -17.57
N GLY A 5 -3.41 -7.89 -17.67
CA GLY A 5 -2.29 -7.38 -16.86
C GLY A 5 -1.99 -5.90 -17.13
N GLY A 6 -1.91 -5.51 -18.41
CA GLY A 6 -1.72 -4.11 -18.80
C GLY A 6 -2.90 -3.23 -18.38
N SER A 7 -4.13 -3.68 -18.61
CA SER A 7 -5.35 -2.97 -18.18
C SER A 7 -5.40 -2.77 -16.66
N ALA A 8 -5.08 -3.81 -15.88
CA ALA A 8 -5.06 -3.76 -14.42
C ALA A 8 -3.98 -2.81 -13.90
N LEU A 9 -2.78 -2.80 -14.49
CA LEU A 9 -1.71 -1.89 -14.12
C LEU A 9 -2.09 -0.42 -14.36
N VAL A 10 -2.69 -0.11 -15.52
CA VAL A 10 -3.18 1.24 -15.83
C VAL A 10 -4.25 1.66 -14.82
N PHE A 11 -5.17 0.75 -14.49
CA PHE A 11 -6.19 1.01 -13.48
C PHE A 11 -5.59 1.26 -12.09
N ALA A 12 -4.61 0.46 -11.68
CA ALA A 12 -3.92 0.61 -10.40
C ALA A 12 -3.16 1.94 -10.29
N LEU A 13 -2.50 2.36 -11.37
CA LEU A 13 -1.81 3.65 -11.43
C LEU A 13 -2.80 4.83 -11.39
N ALA A 14 -3.91 4.74 -12.14
CA ALA A 14 -4.94 5.78 -12.14
C ALA A 14 -5.60 5.92 -10.77
N THR A 15 -6.02 4.80 -10.17
CA THR A 15 -6.61 4.78 -8.82
C THR A 15 -5.60 5.22 -7.76
N GLY A 16 -4.34 4.84 -7.88
CA GLY A 16 -3.27 5.25 -6.97
C GLY A 16 -2.95 6.74 -7.09
N GLY A 17 -3.01 7.29 -8.30
CA GLY A 17 -2.92 8.73 -8.54
C GLY A 17 -4.09 9.49 -7.91
N ILE A 18 -5.32 9.01 -8.09
CA ILE A 18 -6.52 9.61 -7.46
C ILE A 18 -6.40 9.55 -5.93
N ALA A 19 -6.03 8.40 -5.37
CA ALA A 19 -5.84 8.23 -3.93
C ALA A 19 -4.74 9.16 -3.39
N GLY A 20 -3.63 9.28 -4.13
CA GLY A 20 -2.56 10.22 -3.82
C GLY A 20 -3.04 11.67 -3.83
N LEU A 21 -3.81 12.09 -4.84
CA LEU A 21 -4.38 13.44 -4.91
C LEU A 21 -5.33 13.73 -3.75
N VAL A 22 -6.20 12.77 -3.41
CA VAL A 22 -7.10 12.90 -2.25
C VAL A 22 -6.28 13.06 -0.96
N LEU A 23 -5.27 12.22 -0.73
CA LEU A 23 -4.39 12.34 0.43
C LEU A 23 -3.64 13.67 0.47
N PHE A 24 -3.12 14.11 -0.67
CA PHE A 24 -2.44 15.39 -0.79
C PHE A 24 -3.37 16.55 -0.45
N ALA A 25 -4.60 16.54 -0.95
CA ALA A 25 -5.62 17.53 -0.61
C ALA A 25 -5.95 17.51 0.90
N THR A 26 -6.11 16.33 1.49
CA THR A 26 -6.35 16.21 2.94
C THR A 26 -5.19 16.70 3.79
N SER A 27 -3.96 16.68 3.27
CA SER A 27 -2.78 17.21 3.99
C SER A 27 -2.90 18.71 4.29
N PHE A 28 -3.58 19.47 3.43
CA PHE A 28 -3.83 20.90 3.67
C PHE A 28 -4.91 21.13 4.71
N LEU A 29 -5.98 20.32 4.70
CA LEU A 29 -7.08 20.45 5.65
C LEU A 29 -6.67 20.08 7.07
N MET A 30 -5.76 19.12 7.20
CA MET A 30 -5.31 18.60 8.49
C MET A 30 -4.14 19.37 9.11
N ALA A 31 -3.53 20.31 8.37
CA ALA A 31 -2.38 21.06 8.85
C ALA A 31 -2.67 21.86 10.12
N ASP A 32 -3.90 22.34 10.27
CA ASP A 32 -4.33 23.15 11.43
C ASP A 32 -4.96 22.31 12.56
N HIS A 33 -5.27 21.04 12.29
CA HIS A 33 -6.06 20.19 13.20
C HIS A 33 -5.22 19.14 13.95
N VAL A 34 -3.99 18.85 13.48
CA VAL A 34 -3.13 17.82 14.06
C VAL A 34 -1.93 18.47 14.75
N ASN A 35 -1.73 18.16 16.04
CA ASN A 35 -0.64 18.67 16.89
C ASN A 35 0.74 18.08 16.53
N SER A 36 1.10 18.02 15.25
CA SER A 36 2.42 17.61 14.78
C SER A 36 2.83 18.40 13.55
N ALA A 37 3.90 19.18 13.69
CA ALA A 37 4.45 20.02 12.61
C ALA A 37 4.90 19.19 11.39
N GLU A 38 5.25 17.92 11.57
CA GLU A 38 5.68 17.03 10.51
C GLU A 38 4.52 16.32 9.81
N PHE A 39 3.32 16.32 10.38
CA PHE A 39 2.20 15.53 9.85
C PHE A 39 1.81 15.88 8.40
N PRO A 40 1.72 17.15 7.99
CA PRO A 40 1.39 17.50 6.60
C PRO A 40 2.43 16.99 5.60
N ILE A 41 3.73 17.06 5.94
CA ILE A 41 4.78 16.59 5.05
C ILE A 41 4.78 15.05 4.93
N LEU A 42 4.50 14.34 6.03
CA LEU A 42 4.36 12.89 6.00
C LEU A 42 3.18 12.44 5.13
N LEU A 43 2.04 13.13 5.20
CA LEU A 43 0.90 12.86 4.32
C LEU A 43 1.22 13.10 2.84
N ARG A 44 2.00 14.14 2.52
CA ARG A 44 2.41 14.43 1.14
C ARG A 44 3.37 13.37 0.60
N LEU A 45 4.30 12.89 1.43
CA LEU A 45 5.17 11.77 1.07
C LEU A 45 4.37 10.48 0.86
N GLN A 46 3.41 10.20 1.73
CA GLN A 46 2.50 9.06 1.59
C GLN A 46 1.66 9.16 0.30
N ALA A 47 1.16 10.36 -0.02
CA ALA A 47 0.41 10.61 -1.24
C ALA A 47 1.23 10.27 -2.50
N LEU A 48 2.51 10.63 -2.51
CA LEU A 48 3.43 10.29 -3.60
C LEU A 48 3.69 8.78 -3.71
N GLN A 49 3.64 8.05 -2.58
CA GLN A 49 3.86 6.60 -2.54
C GLN A 49 2.70 5.80 -3.16
N MET A 50 1.47 6.30 -3.07
CA MET A 50 0.25 5.57 -3.44
C MET A 50 0.24 4.95 -4.85
N PRO A 51 0.57 5.68 -5.93
CA PRO A 51 0.61 5.08 -7.27
C PRO A 51 1.57 3.89 -7.37
N PHE A 52 2.74 3.97 -6.73
CA PHE A 52 3.73 2.89 -6.73
C PHE A 52 3.26 1.68 -5.93
N ASN A 53 2.63 1.92 -4.78
CA ASN A 53 2.09 0.85 -3.94
C ASN A 53 0.95 0.11 -4.64
N LEU A 54 -0.05 0.81 -5.17
CA LEU A 54 -1.16 0.15 -5.87
C LEU A 54 -0.69 -0.55 -7.15
N GLY A 55 0.21 0.08 -7.91
CA GLY A 55 0.84 -0.56 -9.07
C GLY A 55 1.56 -1.85 -8.69
N SER A 56 2.36 -1.83 -7.62
CA SER A 56 3.07 -3.02 -7.14
C SER A 56 2.11 -4.13 -6.70
N VAL A 57 1.10 -3.79 -5.91
CA VAL A 57 0.09 -4.76 -5.45
C VAL A 57 -0.66 -5.37 -6.61
N SER A 58 -1.00 -4.60 -7.65
CA SER A 58 -1.64 -5.14 -8.86
C SER A 58 -0.75 -6.16 -9.56
N LEU A 59 0.55 -5.88 -9.71
CA LEU A 59 1.49 -6.81 -10.35
C LEU A 59 1.72 -8.08 -9.50
N LEU A 60 1.79 -7.94 -8.18
CA LEU A 60 1.86 -9.09 -7.28
C LEU A 60 0.56 -9.91 -7.34
N GLY A 61 -0.59 -9.25 -7.46
CA GLY A 61 -1.90 -9.90 -7.66
C GLY A 61 -1.95 -10.73 -8.94
N LEU A 62 -1.32 -10.27 -10.02
CA LEU A 62 -1.16 -11.08 -11.24
C LEU A 62 -0.31 -12.33 -10.98
N LEU A 63 0.82 -12.19 -10.28
CA LEU A 63 1.66 -13.35 -9.91
C LEU A 63 0.92 -14.35 -9.03
N GLN A 64 0.07 -13.86 -8.14
CA GLN A 64 -0.80 -14.69 -7.30
C GLN A 64 -1.85 -15.41 -8.14
N GLY A 65 -2.53 -14.71 -9.06
CA GLY A 65 -3.51 -15.31 -9.97
C GLY A 65 -2.90 -16.34 -10.92
N ASP A 66 -1.66 -16.13 -11.37
CA ASP A 66 -0.89 -17.09 -12.18
C ASP A 66 -0.32 -18.26 -11.35
N ARG A 67 -0.60 -18.29 -10.03
CA ARG A 67 -0.08 -19.29 -9.08
C ARG A 67 1.45 -19.38 -9.04
N ARG A 68 2.12 -18.28 -9.36
CA ARG A 68 3.59 -18.16 -9.34
C ARG A 68 4.09 -17.79 -7.94
N PHE A 69 3.69 -18.58 -6.94
CA PHE A 69 3.97 -18.32 -5.52
C PHE A 69 5.45 -18.16 -5.22
N ARG A 70 6.35 -18.87 -5.93
CA ARG A 70 7.80 -18.70 -5.76
C ARG A 70 8.25 -17.28 -6.14
N SER A 71 7.83 -16.78 -7.31
CA SER A 71 8.16 -15.42 -7.74
C SER A 71 7.52 -14.38 -6.84
N LEU A 72 6.24 -14.57 -6.47
CA LEU A 72 5.52 -13.73 -5.52
C LEU A 72 6.28 -13.59 -4.19
N SER A 73 6.69 -14.70 -3.58
CA SER A 73 7.42 -14.71 -2.31
C SER A 73 8.79 -14.05 -2.43
N VAL A 74 9.54 -14.33 -3.51
CA VAL A 74 10.86 -13.71 -3.74
C VAL A 74 10.73 -12.18 -3.87
N PHE A 75 9.79 -11.69 -4.67
CA PHE A 75 9.58 -10.24 -4.82
C PHE A 75 9.12 -9.59 -3.52
N THR A 76 8.20 -10.24 -2.78
CA THR A 76 7.71 -9.72 -1.49
C THR A 76 8.86 -9.64 -0.47
N MET A 77 9.73 -10.65 -0.42
CA MET A 77 10.91 -10.65 0.45
C MET A 77 11.90 -9.55 0.04
N LEU A 78 12.22 -9.43 -1.24
CA LEU A 78 13.14 -8.40 -1.74
C LEU A 78 12.61 -6.99 -1.48
N GLN A 79 11.32 -6.75 -1.70
CA GLN A 79 10.69 -5.45 -1.44
C GLN A 79 10.72 -5.11 0.06
N SER A 80 10.43 -6.09 0.93
CA SER A 80 10.46 -5.91 2.39
C SER A 80 11.88 -5.64 2.89
N LEU A 81 12.85 -6.47 2.49
CA LEU A 81 14.25 -6.30 2.87
C LEU A 81 14.84 -5.00 2.34
N GLY A 82 14.55 -4.66 1.09
CA GLY A 82 14.97 -3.39 0.47
C GLY A 82 14.39 -2.19 1.20
N SER A 83 13.10 -2.21 1.53
CA SER A 83 12.46 -1.16 2.32
C SER A 83 13.09 -1.01 3.70
N ILE A 84 13.34 -2.12 4.42
CA ILE A 84 13.98 -2.10 5.73
C ILE A 84 15.39 -1.50 5.62
N ALA A 85 16.19 -1.95 4.65
CA ALA A 85 17.55 -1.47 4.46
C ALA A 85 17.59 0.04 4.17
N MET A 86 16.71 0.54 3.29
CA MET A 86 16.64 1.97 2.97
C MET A 86 16.19 2.82 4.16
N VAL A 87 15.14 2.39 4.88
CA VAL A 87 14.65 3.11 6.06
C VAL A 87 15.70 3.12 7.17
N ALA A 88 16.33 1.97 7.45
CA ALA A 88 17.40 1.87 8.45
C ALA A 88 18.60 2.76 8.09
N GLY A 89 19.00 2.78 6.81
CA GLY A 89 20.06 3.66 6.32
C GLY A 89 19.74 5.14 6.49
N ALA A 90 18.51 5.56 6.15
CA ALA A 90 18.08 6.94 6.32
C ALA A 90 18.03 7.38 7.79
N LEU A 91 17.58 6.48 8.68
CA LEU A 91 17.59 6.72 10.12
C LEU A 91 19.02 6.81 10.68
N ALA A 92 19.91 5.92 10.25
CA ALA A 92 21.33 5.94 10.65
C ALA A 92 22.05 7.22 10.18
N ALA A 93 21.63 7.78 9.04
CA ALA A 93 22.11 9.08 8.54
C ALA A 93 21.51 10.29 9.29
N GLY A 94 20.66 10.09 10.29
CA GLY A 94 20.04 11.16 11.08
C GLY A 94 18.84 11.83 10.41
N GLY A 95 18.24 11.21 9.37
CA GLY A 95 17.13 11.80 8.62
C GLY A 95 15.79 11.90 9.37
N GLY A 96 15.69 11.35 10.58
CA GLY A 96 14.47 11.36 11.38
C GLY A 96 13.28 10.66 10.69
N ILE A 97 12.06 11.05 11.09
CA ILE A 97 10.82 10.44 10.57
C ILE A 97 10.60 10.82 9.09
N VAL A 98 10.86 12.08 8.74
CA VAL A 98 10.73 12.55 7.35
C VAL A 98 11.69 11.80 6.41
N GLY A 99 12.95 11.61 6.82
CA GLY A 99 13.94 10.85 6.07
C GLY A 99 13.57 9.36 5.94
N ALA A 100 13.06 8.75 7.01
CA ALA A 100 12.55 7.38 6.96
C ALA A 100 11.38 7.25 5.95
N MET A 101 10.47 8.22 5.94
CA MET A 101 9.32 8.19 5.04
C MET A 101 9.73 8.43 3.58
N ALA A 102 10.66 9.37 3.32
CA ALA A 102 11.23 9.57 2.00
C ALA A 102 11.95 8.31 1.48
N ALA A 103 12.68 7.61 2.33
CA ALA A 103 13.30 6.33 2.00
C ALA A 103 12.27 5.24 1.68
N SER A 104 11.14 5.20 2.40
CA SER A 104 10.03 4.29 2.10
C SER A 104 9.39 4.58 0.72
N VAL A 105 9.22 5.86 0.37
CA VAL A 105 8.74 6.26 -0.96
C VAL A 105 9.72 5.80 -2.04
N ALA A 106 11.02 6.04 -1.84
CA ALA A 106 12.06 5.62 -2.77
C ALA A 106 12.08 4.09 -2.95
N ALA A 107 11.98 3.34 -1.85
CA ALA A 107 11.92 1.88 -1.87
C ALA A 107 10.69 1.36 -2.62
N ALA A 108 9.52 1.98 -2.42
CA ALA A 108 8.29 1.65 -3.14
C ALA A 108 8.42 1.92 -4.64
N ALA A 109 8.97 3.07 -5.03
CA ALA A 109 9.21 3.42 -6.42
C ALA A 109 10.20 2.47 -7.10
N ILE A 110 11.32 2.16 -6.44
CA ILE A 110 12.32 1.21 -6.95
C ILE A 110 11.73 -0.20 -7.07
N GLY A 111 11.03 -0.67 -6.04
CA GLY A 111 10.36 -1.96 -6.06
C GLY A 111 9.34 -2.06 -7.20
N PHE A 112 8.54 -1.02 -7.40
CA PHE A 112 7.58 -0.93 -8.49
C PHE A 112 8.26 -1.00 -9.87
N VAL A 113 9.33 -0.23 -10.08
CA VAL A 113 10.09 -0.23 -11.34
C VAL A 113 10.71 -1.60 -11.60
N LEU A 114 11.38 -2.21 -10.62
CA LEU A 114 11.97 -3.53 -10.76
C LEU A 114 10.93 -4.61 -11.10
N LEU A 115 9.77 -4.55 -10.45
CA LEU A 115 8.68 -5.50 -10.67
C LEU A 115 8.08 -5.32 -12.07
N THR A 116 7.88 -4.07 -12.51
CA THR A 116 7.38 -3.74 -13.85
C THR A 116 8.34 -4.19 -14.94
N LEU A 117 9.65 -3.93 -14.78
CA LEU A 117 10.68 -4.36 -15.74
C LEU A 117 10.78 -5.88 -15.84
N SER A 118 10.64 -6.58 -14.72
CA SER A 118 10.67 -8.05 -14.66
C SER A 118 9.46 -8.72 -15.31
N ARG A 119 8.36 -7.99 -15.50
CA ARG A 119 7.09 -8.49 -16.05
C ARG A 119 6.64 -7.76 -17.31
N LYS A 120 7.56 -7.06 -17.97
CA LYS A 120 7.26 -6.29 -19.20
C LYS A 120 6.57 -7.13 -20.28
N GLU A 121 6.88 -8.43 -20.35
CA GLU A 121 6.35 -9.37 -21.36
C GLU A 121 4.89 -9.73 -21.11
N ASP A 122 4.43 -9.66 -19.85
CA ASP A 122 3.04 -9.93 -19.47
C ASP A 122 2.17 -8.66 -19.52
N LEU A 123 2.77 -7.50 -19.79
CA LEU A 123 2.13 -6.19 -19.78
C LEU A 123 1.75 -5.72 -21.19
N HIS A 124 1.20 -6.62 -22.01
CA HIS A 124 0.71 -6.26 -23.34
C HIS A 124 -0.58 -5.45 -23.26
N PHE A 125 -0.62 -4.32 -23.96
CA PHE A 125 -1.78 -3.44 -24.04
C PHE A 125 -2.55 -3.71 -25.35
N ALA A 126 -3.73 -4.31 -25.25
CA ALA A 126 -4.56 -4.65 -26.42
C ALA A 126 -5.45 -3.48 -26.93
N GLY A 127 -5.21 -2.25 -26.45
CA GLY A 127 -5.92 -1.04 -26.86
C GLY A 127 -7.07 -0.61 -25.95
N THR A 128 -7.66 0.55 -26.24
CA THR A 128 -8.66 1.23 -25.40
C THR A 128 -10.01 0.49 -25.33
N SER A 129 -10.38 -0.24 -26.38
CA SER A 129 -11.61 -1.03 -26.41
C SER A 129 -11.56 -2.21 -25.43
N ALA A 130 -10.42 -2.93 -25.39
CA ALA A 130 -10.18 -4.00 -24.43
C ALA A 130 -10.12 -3.47 -22.99
N LEU A 131 -9.47 -2.31 -22.78
CA LEU A 131 -9.41 -1.63 -21.48
C LEU A 131 -10.80 -1.34 -20.91
N SER A 132 -11.71 -0.79 -21.73
CA SER A 132 -13.09 -0.49 -21.30
C SER A 132 -13.86 -1.75 -20.89
N LEU A 133 -13.67 -2.85 -21.62
CA LEU A 133 -14.32 -4.12 -21.33
C LEU A 133 -13.77 -4.76 -20.04
N ASP A 134 -12.46 -4.75 -19.86
CA ASP A 134 -11.80 -5.23 -18.63
C ASP A 134 -12.23 -4.36 -17.42
N PHE A 135 -12.31 -3.05 -17.59
CA PHE A 135 -12.74 -2.11 -16.55
C PHE A 135 -14.16 -2.41 -16.06
N ARG A 136 -15.10 -2.66 -16.98
CA ARG A 136 -16.48 -3.04 -16.63
C ARG A 136 -16.56 -4.33 -15.82
N ARG A 137 -15.58 -5.23 -15.94
CA ARG A 137 -15.51 -6.47 -15.16
C ARG A 137 -14.83 -6.27 -13.82
N LEU A 138 -13.73 -5.52 -13.78
CA LEU A 138 -12.90 -5.33 -12.59
C LEU A 138 -13.53 -4.38 -11.57
N VAL A 139 -14.18 -3.30 -12.01
CA VAL A 139 -14.68 -2.25 -11.10
C VAL A 139 -15.78 -2.71 -10.15
N PRO A 140 -16.83 -3.44 -10.58
CA PRO A 140 -17.87 -3.90 -9.66
C PRO A 140 -17.31 -4.79 -8.55
N PHE A 141 -16.40 -5.70 -8.92
CA PHE A 141 -15.72 -6.58 -7.97
C PHE A 141 -14.81 -5.79 -7.03
N GLY A 142 -14.00 -4.87 -7.57
CA GLY A 142 -13.13 -4.00 -6.80
C GLY A 142 -13.90 -3.11 -5.82
N LEU A 143 -15.05 -2.57 -6.21
CA LEU A 143 -15.91 -1.77 -5.32
C LEU A 143 -16.48 -2.60 -4.16
N GLN A 144 -17.00 -3.79 -4.44
CA GLN A 144 -17.51 -4.68 -3.39
C GLN A 144 -16.42 -5.06 -2.38
N LEU A 145 -15.24 -5.42 -2.87
CA LEU A 145 -14.08 -5.73 -2.01
C LEU A 145 -13.59 -4.50 -1.24
N THR A 146 -13.62 -3.33 -1.87
CA THR A 146 -13.17 -2.07 -1.25
C THR A 146 -14.11 -1.68 -0.11
N VAL A 147 -15.43 -1.81 -0.29
CA VAL A 147 -16.40 -1.47 0.77
C VAL A 147 -16.21 -2.37 1.99
N THR A 148 -16.06 -3.68 1.80
CA THR A 148 -15.84 -4.61 2.91
C THR A 148 -14.49 -4.39 3.59
N SER A 149 -13.44 -4.13 2.82
CA SER A 149 -12.09 -3.83 3.34
C SER A 149 -12.03 -2.48 4.06
N ALA A 150 -12.73 -1.46 3.54
CA ALA A 150 -12.80 -0.14 4.15
C ALA A 150 -13.55 -0.20 5.48
N LEU A 151 -14.70 -0.90 5.54
CA LEU A 151 -15.44 -1.08 6.78
C LEU A 151 -14.58 -1.76 7.86
N SER A 152 -13.87 -2.83 7.47
CA SER A 152 -12.94 -3.52 8.37
C SER A 152 -11.83 -2.59 8.85
N THR A 153 -11.24 -1.81 7.93
CA THR A 153 -10.16 -0.86 8.26
C THR A 153 -10.63 0.24 9.22
N VAL A 154 -11.81 0.82 8.97
CA VAL A 154 -12.39 1.86 9.82
C VAL A 154 -12.65 1.32 11.22
N LEU A 155 -13.22 0.13 11.36
CA LEU A 155 -13.44 -0.50 12.66
C LEU A 155 -12.11 -0.72 13.41
N TYR A 156 -11.07 -1.21 12.72
CA TYR A 156 -9.76 -1.42 13.34
C TYR A 156 -9.04 -0.13 13.72
N GLN A 157 -9.21 0.95 12.96
CA GLN A 157 -8.59 2.24 13.26
C GLN A 157 -9.39 3.05 14.28
N ALA A 158 -10.70 2.84 14.38
CA ALA A 158 -11.56 3.49 15.37
C ALA A 158 -11.06 3.22 16.79
N ASP A 159 -10.63 1.99 17.10
CA ASP A 159 -10.11 1.65 18.43
C ASP A 159 -8.87 2.48 18.79
N LEU A 160 -7.92 2.61 17.87
CA LEU A 160 -6.68 3.37 18.10
C LEU A 160 -6.96 4.87 18.23
N VAL A 161 -7.88 5.40 17.41
CA VAL A 161 -8.32 6.80 17.49
C VAL A 161 -9.05 7.07 18.81
N LEU A 162 -9.93 6.16 19.25
CA LEU A 162 -10.64 6.27 20.53
C LEU A 162 -9.67 6.21 21.71
N VAL A 163 -8.70 5.29 21.71
CA VAL A 163 -7.67 5.22 22.76
C VAL A 163 -6.84 6.51 22.80
N SER A 164 -6.46 7.05 21.64
CA SER A 164 -5.74 8.31 21.53
C SER A 164 -6.57 9.49 22.06
N ALA A 165 -7.85 9.57 21.67
CA ALA A 165 -8.75 10.65 22.09
C ALA A 165 -9.10 10.59 23.59
N LEU A 166 -9.24 9.38 24.16
CA LEU A 166 -9.62 9.20 25.57
C LEU A 166 -8.45 9.39 26.54
N THR A 167 -7.24 8.98 26.15
CA THR A 167 -6.07 9.04 27.05
C THR A 167 -5.28 10.33 26.90
N GLY A 168 -5.17 10.87 25.68
CA GLY A 168 -4.34 12.04 25.38
C GLY A 168 -2.84 11.83 25.61
N ASP A 169 -2.39 10.61 25.93
CA ASP A 169 -1.00 10.25 26.26
C ASP A 169 -0.40 9.38 25.16
N ALA A 170 0.59 9.94 24.46
CA ALA A 170 1.31 9.26 23.39
C ALA A 170 1.99 7.95 23.83
N THR A 171 2.38 7.84 25.11
CA THR A 171 3.01 6.63 25.66
C THR A 171 2.01 5.48 25.74
N ILE A 172 0.80 5.75 26.23
CA ILE A 172 -0.26 4.75 26.34
C ILE A 172 -0.72 4.31 24.95
N VAL A 173 -0.86 5.26 24.01
CA VAL A 173 -1.15 4.96 22.60
C VAL A 173 -0.07 4.06 21.99
N GLY A 174 1.21 4.33 22.29
CA GLY A 174 2.33 3.51 21.84
C GLY A 174 2.30 2.08 22.39
N ILE A 175 2.06 1.91 23.69
CA ILE A 175 1.91 0.60 24.34
C ILE A 175 0.72 -0.16 23.75
N TYR A 176 -0.41 0.53 23.55
CA TYR A 176 -1.59 -0.05 22.92
C TYR A 176 -1.29 -0.51 21.48
N ALA A 177 -0.63 0.32 20.68
CA ALA A 177 -0.24 -0.02 19.33
C ALA A 177 0.66 -1.27 19.30
N LEU A 178 1.63 -1.37 20.22
CA LEU A 178 2.49 -2.56 20.37
C LEU A 178 1.69 -3.81 20.70
N ALA A 179 0.76 -3.74 21.67
CA ALA A 179 -0.10 -4.86 22.04
C ALA A 179 -0.95 -5.33 20.86
N VAL A 180 -1.55 -4.40 20.11
CA VAL A 180 -2.30 -4.71 18.89
C VAL A 180 -1.39 -5.39 17.85
N PHE A 181 -0.18 -4.88 17.62
CA PHE A 181 0.77 -5.52 16.71
C PHE A 181 1.14 -6.95 17.12
N SER A 182 1.40 -7.20 18.41
CA SER A 182 1.71 -8.54 18.90
C SER A 182 0.57 -9.52 18.66
N THR A 183 -0.67 -9.11 18.92
CA THR A 183 -1.84 -9.98 18.64
C THR A 183 -2.05 -10.24 17.14
N ARG A 184 -1.69 -9.28 16.27
CA ARG A 184 -1.78 -9.42 14.81
C ARG A 184 -0.81 -10.45 14.23
N ILE A 185 0.29 -10.79 14.91
CA ILE A 185 1.21 -11.83 14.44
C ILE A 185 0.47 -13.17 14.29
N LEU A 186 -0.51 -13.46 15.15
CA LEU A 186 -1.32 -14.67 15.07
C LEU A 186 -2.18 -14.74 13.79
N TRP A 187 -2.49 -13.59 13.18
CA TRP A 187 -3.24 -13.52 11.93
C TRP A 187 -2.43 -13.87 10.68
N ILE A 188 -1.11 -14.04 10.80
CA ILE A 188 -0.26 -14.51 9.69
C ILE A 188 -0.69 -15.90 9.21
N ILE A 189 -1.16 -16.75 10.13
CA ILE A 189 -1.60 -18.13 9.83
C ILE A 189 -2.81 -18.13 8.88
N PRO A 190 -3.96 -17.51 9.22
CA PRO A 190 -5.10 -17.46 8.30
C PRO A 190 -4.79 -16.70 7.01
N GLY A 191 -3.97 -15.64 7.07
CA GLY A 191 -3.53 -14.90 5.87
C GLY A 191 -2.76 -15.80 4.89
N SER A 192 -1.86 -16.64 5.39
CA SER A 192 -1.09 -17.58 4.58
C SER A 192 -1.97 -18.62 3.89
N ILE A 193 -2.96 -19.17 4.61
CA ILE A 193 -3.93 -20.13 4.06
C ILE A 193 -4.75 -19.47 2.95
N SER A 194 -5.22 -18.23 3.18
CA SER A 194 -5.98 -17.47 2.19
C SER A 194 -5.16 -17.29 0.90
N VAL A 195 -3.89 -16.90 1.00
CA VAL A 195 -3.03 -16.67 -0.18
C VAL A 195 -2.86 -17.95 -1.01
N THR A 196 -2.78 -19.12 -0.37
CA THR A 196 -2.63 -20.41 -1.07
C THR A 196 -3.92 -21.01 -1.61
N THR A 197 -5.08 -20.54 -1.13
CA THR A 197 -6.40 -21.11 -1.51
C THR A 197 -6.96 -20.51 -2.80
N TYR A 198 -6.56 -19.27 -3.15
CA TYR A 198 -6.84 -18.64 -4.44
C TYR A 198 -5.89 -19.19 -5.53
#